data_AF-A0A0K6G567-F1
#
_entry.id   AF-A0A0K6G567-F1
#
_cell.length_a   1.000
_cell.length_b   1.000
_cell.length_c   1.000
_cell.angle_alpha   90.00
_cell.angle_beta   90.00
_cell.angle_gamma   90.00
#
_symmetry.space_group_name_H-M   'P 1'
#
loop_
_entity.id
_entity.type
_entity.pdbx_description
1 polymer ?
#
loop_
_entity_poly.entity_id
_entity_poly.type
_entity_poly.pdbx_seq_one_letter_code
_entity_poly.pdbx_strand_id
1 'polypeptide(L)'
;MNSIDDQGQGVAQLPASDSYGSLADCFRTKYLGGTAQCFLNTTNYYTDIKRNKGDTKLYNRSISVLQSSGMGKSRMVDEIAESAFTIPANIREKLKEGEKAYPPPDDSLRKYLVNPVLDVRSDAYEQANHAAIVMALCDATKTRVDTHFKNLEGSEQASAWAQYLKTGGTDKEVGPNRQGFYEEAVGNATEYISNRCRGSTNPKGFPTEKEFDAIVADLKKSAKNMLSCVAPKRSKTTNACYFYFDEAHALTKPPTTESLRSRSSYRNLGKVLSKINALPIFFVFLSTNSNLQRFAPVTHDYTSLRGTEGSFLIPPFVELPFDIFLPDVYKALKHFGKTRSLANACTTEVMSGMGRPL
;
A
#
# COMPACT_ATOMS: atom_id res chain seq x y z
N MET A 1 -39.72 43.19 -32.60
CA MET A 1 -40.23 41.91 -32.06
C MET A 1 -39.43 40.79 -32.71
N ASN A 2 -38.76 40.01 -31.86
CA ASN A 2 -38.15 38.67 -31.98
C ASN A 2 -38.26 37.96 -33.35
N SER A 3 -37.24 37.25 -33.85
CA SER A 3 -36.69 36.03 -33.23
C SER A 3 -35.38 35.62 -33.94
N ILE A 4 -34.23 35.69 -33.25
CA ILE A 4 -33.41 34.55 -32.76
C ILE A 4 -32.66 33.82 -33.88
N ASP A 5 -31.41 34.25 -34.09
CA ASP A 5 -30.33 33.44 -34.65
C ASP A 5 -29.86 32.44 -33.60
N ASP A 6 -30.04 31.15 -33.89
CA ASP A 6 -29.46 30.04 -33.15
C ASP A 6 -28.08 29.72 -33.75
N GLN A 7 -27.08 30.53 -33.39
CA GLN A 7 -25.68 30.16 -33.62
C GLN A 7 -25.14 29.48 -32.36
N GLY A 8 -25.07 28.15 -32.47
CA GLY A 8 -24.50 27.26 -31.47
C GLY A 8 -23.17 27.79 -30.95
N GLN A 9 -23.17 28.11 -29.66
CA GLN A 9 -21.95 28.25 -28.88
C GLN A 9 -21.24 26.90 -28.92
N GLY A 10 -20.27 26.79 -29.82
CA GLY A 10 -19.28 25.73 -29.77
C GLY A 10 -18.66 25.75 -28.39
N VAL A 11 -18.91 24.69 -27.61
CA VAL A 11 -18.13 24.39 -26.42
C VAL A 11 -16.70 24.33 -26.90
N ALA A 12 -15.91 25.37 -26.63
CA ALA A 12 -14.49 25.35 -26.91
C ALA A 12 -13.92 24.17 -26.13
N GLN A 13 -13.67 23.06 -26.83
CA GLN A 13 -12.87 21.98 -26.31
C GLN A 13 -11.54 22.61 -25.96
N LEU A 14 -11.29 22.74 -24.65
CA LEU A 14 -9.97 23.07 -24.15
C LEU A 14 -9.02 22.06 -24.83
N PRO A 15 -7.99 22.51 -25.55
CA PRO A 15 -6.99 21.60 -26.05
C PRO A 15 -6.50 20.79 -24.85
N ALA A 16 -6.54 19.47 -24.97
CA ALA A 16 -5.97 18.60 -23.97
C ALA A 16 -4.57 19.13 -23.67
N SER A 17 -4.29 19.44 -22.41
CA SER A 17 -2.97 19.92 -22.00
C SER A 17 -1.93 18.97 -22.58
N ASP A 18 -1.15 19.44 -23.56
CA ASP A 18 -0.01 18.73 -24.13
C ASP A 18 1.15 18.58 -23.13
N SER A 19 0.89 18.73 -21.82
CA SER A 19 1.73 18.14 -20.79
C SER A 19 1.56 16.61 -20.82
N TYR A 20 1.96 15.96 -21.91
CA TYR A 20 2.32 14.55 -21.99
C TYR A 20 3.57 14.27 -21.15
N GLY A 21 3.63 14.79 -19.92
CA GLY A 21 4.65 14.42 -18.95
C GLY A 21 4.43 12.98 -18.52
N SER A 22 5.50 12.22 -18.41
CA SER A 22 5.42 10.87 -17.84
C SER A 22 4.95 10.98 -16.38
N LEU A 23 3.93 10.21 -15.99
CA LEU A 23 3.50 10.19 -14.58
C LEU A 23 4.61 9.65 -13.69
N ALA A 24 5.49 8.81 -14.22
CA ALA A 24 6.70 8.36 -13.54
C ALA A 24 7.69 9.51 -13.31
N ASP A 25 7.74 10.53 -14.17
CA ASP A 25 8.63 11.68 -14.00
C ASP A 25 8.19 12.52 -12.80
N CYS A 26 6.89 12.58 -12.54
CA CYS A 26 6.33 13.23 -11.36
C CYS A 26 6.98 12.66 -10.09
N PHE A 27 7.13 11.33 -10.01
CA PHE A 27 7.77 10.61 -8.91
C PHE A 27 9.29 10.80 -8.81
N ARG A 28 9.92 11.44 -9.80
CA ARG A 28 11.34 11.80 -9.80
C ARG A 28 11.59 13.26 -9.44
N THR A 29 10.56 14.10 -9.50
CA THR A 29 10.67 15.48 -9.04
C THR A 29 10.89 15.53 -7.53
N LYS A 30 11.47 16.62 -7.03
CA LYS A 30 11.72 16.80 -5.60
C LYS A 30 10.40 16.83 -4.82
N TYR A 31 10.30 16.00 -3.78
CA TYR A 31 9.18 16.00 -2.86
C TYR A 31 9.12 17.31 -2.06
N LEU A 32 7.91 17.85 -1.90
CA LEU A 32 7.67 19.10 -1.18
C LEU A 32 6.90 18.85 0.12
N GLY A 33 7.34 19.52 1.18
CA GLY A 33 6.72 19.46 2.50
C GLY A 33 7.29 18.41 3.44
N GLY A 34 6.71 18.35 4.65
CA GLY A 34 7.13 17.44 5.71
C GLY A 34 6.20 16.25 5.93
N THR A 35 5.25 15.99 5.03
CA THR A 35 4.17 15.02 5.27
C THR A 35 4.68 13.58 5.39
N ALA A 36 5.61 13.17 4.53
CA ALA A 36 6.29 11.87 4.64
C ALA A 36 6.97 11.69 6.00
N GLN A 37 7.70 12.71 6.48
CA GLN A 37 8.35 12.69 7.79
C GLN A 37 7.33 12.67 8.94
N CYS A 38 6.25 13.44 8.84
CA CYS A 38 5.17 13.45 9.83
C CYS A 38 4.49 12.06 9.92
N PHE A 39 4.24 11.42 8.78
CA PHE A 39 3.69 10.08 8.71
C PHE A 39 4.64 9.04 9.31
N LEU A 40 5.94 9.13 8.99
CA LEU A 40 6.97 8.28 9.58
C LEU A 40 7.01 8.44 11.11
N ASN A 41 7.03 9.67 11.61
CA ASN A 41 7.01 9.98 13.05
C ASN A 41 5.74 9.43 13.72
N THR A 42 4.59 9.56 13.06
CA THR A 42 3.30 9.05 13.56
C THR A 42 3.30 7.52 13.68
N THR A 43 3.76 6.82 12.65
CA THR A 43 3.84 5.35 12.68
C THR A 43 4.89 4.85 13.68
N ASN A 44 5.99 5.57 13.88
CA ASN A 44 6.97 5.28 14.93
C ASN A 44 6.40 5.52 16.34
N TYR A 45 5.63 6.60 16.52
CA TYR A 45 4.91 6.86 17.77
C TYR A 45 4.04 5.67 18.16
N TYR A 46 3.17 5.18 17.26
CA TYR A 46 2.33 4.00 17.54
C TYR A 46 3.14 2.73 17.86
N THR A 47 4.33 2.59 17.27
CA THR A 47 5.24 1.48 17.58
C THR A 47 5.84 1.59 18.98
N ASP A 48 6.11 2.80 19.46
CA ASP A 48 6.67 3.07 20.78
C ASP A 48 5.64 3.00 21.91
N ILE A 49 4.44 3.57 21.75
CA ILE A 49 3.39 3.52 22.81
C ILE A 49 2.99 2.09 23.20
N LYS A 50 3.08 1.13 22.26
CA LYS A 50 2.88 -0.30 22.55
C LYS A 50 3.81 -0.82 23.66
N ARG A 51 4.96 -0.18 23.88
CA ARG A 51 5.95 -0.60 24.87
C ARG A 51 5.73 0.03 26.25
N ASN A 52 5.09 1.20 26.29
CA ASN A 52 5.10 2.06 27.48
C ASN A 52 3.73 2.16 28.20
N LYS A 53 2.63 1.70 27.59
CA LYS A 53 1.28 1.73 28.22
C LYS A 53 0.59 0.38 28.14
N GLY A 54 0.23 -0.17 29.31
CA GLY A 54 -0.50 -1.44 29.44
C GLY A 54 -1.88 -1.47 28.76
N ASP A 55 -2.48 -0.29 28.51
CA ASP A 55 -3.86 -0.17 28.01
C ASP A 55 -3.99 -0.01 26.48
N THR A 56 -2.89 0.21 25.75
CA THR A 56 -2.93 0.37 24.27
C THR A 56 -2.23 -0.79 23.56
N LYS A 57 -2.74 -2.00 23.77
CA LYS A 57 -2.34 -3.14 22.95
C LYS A 57 -2.92 -2.94 21.55
N LEU A 58 -2.06 -2.72 20.55
CA LEU A 58 -2.48 -2.61 19.15
C LEU A 58 -3.01 -3.96 18.65
N TYR A 59 -4.14 -3.96 17.93
CA TYR A 59 -4.64 -5.15 17.23
C TYR A 59 -3.60 -5.67 16.23
N ASN A 60 -3.18 -4.81 15.30
CA ASN A 60 -2.05 -5.02 14.41
C ASN A 60 -1.32 -3.69 14.18
N ARG A 61 -0.15 -3.74 13.54
CA ARG A 61 0.62 -2.55 13.18
C ARG A 61 0.24 -2.11 11.77
N SER A 62 -0.99 -1.63 11.62
CA SER A 62 -1.44 -1.10 10.34
C SER A 62 -2.18 0.21 10.44
N ILE A 63 -2.08 1.03 9.40
CA ILE A 63 -2.82 2.28 9.24
C ILE A 63 -3.42 2.34 7.83
N SER A 64 -4.63 2.89 7.74
CA SER A 64 -5.26 3.18 6.45
C SER A 64 -5.10 4.67 6.12
N VAL A 65 -4.74 5.00 4.89
CA VAL A 65 -4.71 6.37 4.37
C VAL A 65 -5.85 6.52 3.38
N LEU A 66 -6.85 7.32 3.73
CA LEU A 66 -8.15 7.36 3.05
C LEU A 66 -8.40 8.75 2.49
N GLN A 67 -8.14 8.92 1.19
CA GLN A 67 -8.36 10.19 0.50
C GLN A 67 -8.59 9.98 -0.99
N SER A 68 -9.20 10.96 -1.65
CA SER A 68 -9.40 10.98 -3.11
C SER A 68 -8.13 10.69 -3.90
N SER A 69 -8.31 10.25 -5.15
CA SER A 69 -7.20 10.08 -6.09
C SER A 69 -6.47 11.41 -6.32
N GLY A 70 -5.16 11.33 -6.57
CA GLY A 70 -4.34 12.52 -6.83
C GLY A 70 -3.94 13.36 -5.60
N MET A 71 -4.29 12.95 -4.37
CA MET A 71 -3.90 13.66 -3.14
C MET A 71 -2.47 13.36 -2.64
N GLY A 72 -1.67 12.64 -3.43
CA GLY A 72 -0.26 12.37 -3.11
C GLY A 72 -0.01 11.26 -2.09
N LYS A 73 -0.99 10.38 -1.82
CA LYS A 73 -0.84 9.20 -0.95
C LYS A 73 0.32 8.30 -1.38
N SER A 74 0.32 7.89 -2.64
CA SER A 74 1.33 6.98 -3.21
C SER A 74 2.70 7.65 -3.23
N ARG A 75 2.76 8.96 -3.49
CA ARG A 75 4.01 9.71 -3.45
C ARG A 75 4.55 9.87 -2.03
N MET A 76 3.71 10.10 -1.03
CA MET A 76 4.14 10.16 0.38
C MET A 76 4.84 8.88 0.82
N VAL A 77 4.28 7.70 0.50
CA VAL A 77 4.93 6.42 0.85
C VAL A 77 6.15 6.12 -0.03
N ASP A 78 6.16 6.61 -1.27
CA ASP A 78 7.33 6.52 -2.14
C ASP A 78 8.51 7.33 -1.60
N GLU A 79 8.24 8.52 -1.07
CA GLU A 79 9.23 9.36 -0.38
C GLU A 79 9.75 8.69 0.91
N ILE A 80 8.86 8.02 1.66
CA ILE A 80 9.27 7.22 2.83
C ILE A 80 10.24 6.10 2.42
N ALA A 81 10.05 5.50 1.24
CA ALA A 81 10.89 4.39 0.76
C ALA A 81 12.37 4.79 0.57
N GLU A 82 12.67 6.08 0.39
CA GLU A 82 14.04 6.59 0.28
C GLU A 82 14.78 6.62 1.63
N SER A 83 14.05 6.60 2.76
CA SER A 83 14.64 6.70 4.11
C SER A 83 14.34 5.50 5.01
N ALA A 84 13.28 4.74 4.73
CA ALA A 84 12.87 3.56 5.47
C ALA A 84 12.58 2.39 4.51
N PHE A 85 13.09 1.21 4.86
CA PHE A 85 12.97 0.02 4.01
C PHE A 85 11.50 -0.32 3.74
N THR A 86 11.09 -0.32 2.47
CA THR A 86 9.67 -0.38 2.10
C THR A 86 9.41 -1.39 0.99
N ILE A 87 8.39 -2.24 1.14
CA ILE A 87 7.90 -3.18 0.13
C ILE A 87 6.61 -2.63 -0.48
N PRO A 88 6.67 -2.11 -1.74
CA PRO A 88 5.56 -1.43 -2.38
C PRO A 88 4.65 -2.38 -3.15
N ALA A 89 3.38 -2.51 -2.78
CA ALA A 89 2.38 -3.25 -3.54
C ALA A 89 1.32 -2.29 -4.10
N ASN A 90 1.00 -2.38 -5.38
CA ASN A 90 -0.15 -1.71 -5.99
C ASN A 90 -1.09 -2.77 -6.56
N ILE A 91 -2.29 -2.87 -5.98
CA ILE A 91 -3.27 -3.91 -6.34
C ILE A 91 -4.43 -3.36 -7.17
N ARG A 92 -4.25 -2.20 -7.79
CA ARG A 92 -5.24 -1.54 -8.65
C ARG A 92 -5.69 -2.43 -9.80
N GLU A 93 -6.98 -2.35 -10.11
CA GLU A 93 -7.55 -3.02 -11.28
C GLU A 93 -6.93 -2.49 -12.58
N LYS A 94 -7.05 -3.28 -13.66
CA LYS A 94 -6.62 -2.81 -14.98
C LYS A 94 -7.47 -1.62 -15.38
N LEU A 95 -6.79 -0.55 -15.81
CA LEU A 95 -7.45 0.63 -16.31
C LEU A 95 -8.16 0.37 -17.63
N LYS A 96 -9.18 1.18 -17.92
CA LYS A 96 -9.78 1.23 -19.26
C LYS A 96 -8.83 1.91 -20.23
N GLU A 97 -9.05 1.67 -21.52
CA GLU A 97 -8.29 2.34 -22.58
C GLU A 97 -8.42 3.87 -22.45
N GLY A 98 -7.29 4.58 -22.48
CA GLY A 98 -7.21 6.04 -22.33
C GLY A 98 -7.03 6.55 -20.89
N GLU A 99 -7.27 5.72 -19.86
CA GLU A 99 -6.99 6.09 -18.47
C GLU A 99 -5.49 5.91 -18.15
N LYS A 100 -4.93 6.80 -17.33
CA LYS A 100 -3.55 6.71 -16.82
C LYS A 100 -3.55 6.82 -15.29
N ALA A 101 -2.77 5.98 -14.63
CA ALA A 101 -2.46 6.14 -13.22
C ALA A 101 -1.13 5.49 -12.89
N TYR A 102 -0.42 6.08 -11.93
CA TYR A 102 0.89 5.65 -11.47
C TYR A 102 0.88 5.50 -9.94
N PRO A 103 1.56 4.50 -9.36
CA PRO A 103 2.34 3.47 -10.05
C PRO A 103 1.49 2.45 -10.83
N PRO A 104 2.06 1.73 -11.80
CA PRO A 104 1.42 0.59 -12.44
C PRO A 104 1.06 -0.52 -11.42
N PRO A 105 0.04 -1.35 -11.72
CA PRO A 105 -0.35 -2.42 -10.82
C PRO A 105 0.64 -3.60 -10.83
N ASP A 106 0.82 -4.23 -9.67
CA ASP A 106 1.52 -5.50 -9.52
C ASP A 106 0.58 -6.64 -9.91
N ASP A 107 0.50 -6.92 -11.21
CA ASP A 107 -0.50 -7.80 -11.82
C ASP A 107 -0.55 -9.21 -11.20
N SER A 108 0.60 -9.83 -10.95
CA SER A 108 0.70 -11.17 -10.35
C SER A 108 0.16 -11.18 -8.91
N LEU A 109 0.60 -10.22 -8.09
CA LEU A 109 0.15 -10.07 -6.71
C LEU A 109 -1.35 -9.74 -6.63
N ARG A 110 -1.84 -8.82 -7.47
CA ARG A 110 -3.27 -8.47 -7.51
C ARG A 110 -4.12 -9.70 -7.82
N LYS A 111 -3.75 -10.46 -8.86
CA LYS A 111 -4.47 -11.68 -9.25
C LYS A 111 -4.49 -12.70 -8.12
N TYR A 112 -3.42 -12.79 -7.34
CA TYR A 112 -3.36 -13.68 -6.18
C TYR A 112 -4.30 -13.21 -5.04
N LEU A 113 -4.27 -11.93 -4.70
CA LEU A 113 -5.01 -11.38 -3.56
C LEU A 113 -6.52 -11.18 -3.82
N VAL A 114 -6.90 -10.88 -5.07
CA VAL A 114 -8.30 -10.59 -5.48
C VAL A 114 -8.87 -11.75 -6.30
N ASN A 115 -8.38 -12.97 -6.09
CA ASN A 115 -8.78 -14.14 -6.85
C ASN A 115 -10.24 -14.53 -6.55
N PRO A 116 -11.16 -14.53 -7.53
CA PRO A 116 -12.56 -14.94 -7.32
C PRO A 116 -12.71 -16.39 -6.84
N VAL A 117 -11.73 -17.26 -7.11
CA VAL A 117 -11.72 -18.66 -6.63
C VAL A 117 -11.64 -18.72 -5.09
N LEU A 118 -11.27 -17.64 -4.41
CA LEU A 118 -11.32 -17.56 -2.95
C LEU A 118 -12.74 -17.44 -2.40
N ASP A 119 -13.75 -17.07 -3.21
CA ASP A 119 -15.13 -16.97 -2.74
C ASP A 119 -15.69 -18.33 -2.31
N VAL A 120 -15.24 -19.41 -2.94
CA VAL A 120 -15.61 -20.79 -2.57
C VAL A 120 -14.72 -21.39 -1.48
N ARG A 121 -13.86 -20.58 -0.84
CA ARG A 121 -12.94 -21.02 0.22
C ARG A 121 -13.32 -20.39 1.56
N SER A 122 -12.93 -21.04 2.66
CA SER A 122 -13.21 -20.53 4.01
C SER A 122 -12.30 -19.34 4.36
N ASP A 123 -12.71 -18.56 5.37
CA ASP A 123 -11.85 -17.51 5.94
C ASP A 123 -10.50 -18.04 6.43
N ALA A 124 -10.46 -19.27 6.95
CA ALA A 124 -9.22 -19.91 7.40
C ALA A 124 -8.28 -20.20 6.22
N TYR A 125 -8.82 -20.64 5.08
CA TYR A 125 -8.04 -20.86 3.86
C TYR A 125 -7.48 -19.54 3.34
N GLU A 126 -8.29 -18.48 3.30
CA GLU A 126 -7.81 -17.16 2.87
C GLU A 126 -6.74 -16.59 3.83
N GLN A 127 -6.91 -16.78 5.15
CA GLN A 127 -5.89 -16.42 6.14
C GLN A 127 -4.57 -17.19 5.90
N ALA A 128 -4.63 -18.48 5.56
CA ALA A 128 -3.43 -19.23 5.19
C ALA A 128 -2.76 -18.68 3.92
N ASN A 129 -3.52 -18.33 2.88
CA ASN A 129 -2.97 -17.71 1.67
C ASN A 129 -2.30 -16.36 1.97
N HIS A 130 -2.96 -15.50 2.77
CA HIS A 130 -2.36 -14.24 3.21
C HIS A 130 -1.07 -14.45 4.01
N ALA A 131 -1.03 -15.46 4.88
CA ALA A 131 0.19 -15.79 5.62
C ALA A 131 1.30 -16.28 4.67
N ALA A 132 0.97 -17.11 3.68
CA ALA A 132 1.91 -17.63 2.70
C ALA A 132 2.50 -16.53 1.81
N ILE A 133 1.69 -15.59 1.33
CA ILE A 133 2.20 -14.50 0.48
C ILE A 133 3.08 -13.52 1.27
N VAL A 134 2.69 -13.16 2.51
CA VAL A 134 3.55 -12.30 3.34
C VAL A 134 4.86 -13.00 3.68
N MET A 135 4.82 -14.31 3.95
CA MET A 135 6.01 -15.15 4.17
C MET A 135 6.91 -15.15 2.94
N ALA A 136 6.35 -15.46 1.77
CA ALA A 136 7.10 -15.52 0.51
C ALA A 136 7.70 -14.16 0.12
N LEU A 137 6.99 -13.05 0.39
CA LEU A 137 7.55 -11.70 0.22
C LEU A 137 8.74 -11.46 1.16
N CYS A 138 8.66 -11.88 2.42
CA CYS A 138 9.78 -11.76 3.35
C CYS A 138 11.01 -12.56 2.87
N ASP A 139 10.80 -13.78 2.39
CA ASP A 139 11.88 -14.64 1.88
C ASP A 139 12.48 -14.08 0.58
N ALA A 140 11.65 -13.63 -0.36
CA ALA A 140 12.08 -12.99 -1.60
C ALA A 140 12.85 -11.68 -1.35
N THR A 141 12.44 -10.90 -0.33
CA THR A 141 13.15 -9.69 0.10
C THR A 141 14.50 -10.07 0.69
N LYS A 142 14.55 -11.05 1.59
CA LYS A 142 15.81 -11.51 2.19
C LYS A 142 16.81 -11.91 1.12
N THR A 143 16.41 -12.78 0.19
CA THR A 143 17.28 -13.29 -0.87
C THR A 143 17.88 -12.15 -1.69
N ARG A 144 17.06 -11.18 -2.11
CA ARG A 144 17.52 -10.03 -2.91
C ARG A 144 18.40 -9.08 -2.11
N VAL A 145 18.08 -8.83 -0.84
CA VAL A 145 18.88 -7.98 0.06
C VAL A 145 20.27 -8.59 0.30
N ASP A 146 20.32 -9.89 0.61
CA ASP A 146 21.60 -10.59 0.81
C ASP A 146 22.43 -10.66 -0.49
N THR A 147 21.80 -10.64 -1.66
CA THR A 147 22.46 -10.71 -2.96
C THR A 147 22.97 -9.35 -3.44
N HIS A 148 22.14 -8.31 -3.34
CA HIS A 148 22.40 -7.02 -3.99
C HIS A 148 22.76 -5.89 -3.01
N PHE A 149 22.37 -6.00 -1.74
CA PHE A 149 22.41 -4.88 -0.78
C PHE A 149 23.10 -5.23 0.54
N LYS A 150 23.94 -6.29 0.55
CA LYS A 150 24.58 -6.84 1.76
C LYS A 150 25.47 -5.84 2.52
N ASN A 151 26.05 -4.88 1.81
CA ASN A 151 26.98 -3.89 2.37
C ASN A 151 26.32 -2.54 2.70
N LEU A 152 25.01 -2.41 2.47
CA LEU A 152 24.26 -1.19 2.74
C LEU A 152 23.42 -1.37 4.01
N GLU A 153 23.25 -0.31 4.80
CA GLU A 153 22.39 -0.30 5.98
C GLU A 153 21.54 0.98 6.03
N GLY A 154 20.45 0.96 6.81
CA GLY A 154 19.65 2.15 7.08
C GLY A 154 19.04 2.78 5.84
N SER A 155 19.12 4.11 5.73
CA SER A 155 18.54 4.87 4.62
C SER A 155 19.21 4.58 3.28
N GLU A 156 20.51 4.27 3.27
CA GLU A 156 21.23 3.92 2.04
C GLU A 156 20.70 2.61 1.45
N GLN A 157 20.48 1.61 2.31
CA GLN A 157 19.87 0.34 1.88
C GLN A 157 18.42 0.54 1.43
N ALA A 158 17.64 1.36 2.15
CA ALA A 158 16.26 1.66 1.83
C ALA A 158 16.13 2.31 0.43
N SER A 159 16.90 3.37 0.18
CA SER A 159 16.92 4.07 -1.11
C SER A 159 17.40 3.15 -2.24
N ALA A 160 18.47 2.39 -2.04
CA ALA A 160 18.95 1.44 -3.04
C ALA A 160 17.91 0.36 -3.39
N TRP A 161 17.22 -0.17 -2.37
CA TRP A 161 16.12 -1.13 -2.56
C TRP A 161 14.94 -0.50 -3.32
N ALA A 162 14.53 0.71 -2.96
CA ALA A 162 13.45 1.43 -3.63
C ALA A 162 13.77 1.68 -5.11
N GLN A 163 14.99 2.15 -5.40
CA GLN A 163 15.47 2.36 -6.76
C GLN A 163 15.56 1.06 -7.57
N TYR A 164 16.02 -0.03 -6.95
CA TYR A 164 16.09 -1.33 -7.58
C TYR A 164 14.72 -1.81 -8.06
N LEU A 165 13.68 -1.65 -7.24
CA LEU A 165 12.30 -2.00 -7.63
C LEU A 165 11.72 -1.07 -8.71
N LYS A 166 12.16 0.20 -8.76
CA LYS A 166 11.74 1.18 -9.78
C LYS A 166 12.46 1.00 -11.13
N THR A 167 13.62 0.36 -11.14
CA THR A 167 14.49 0.25 -12.32
C THR A 167 13.77 -0.41 -13.49
N GLY A 168 13.78 0.27 -14.65
CA GLY A 168 13.14 -0.20 -15.88
C GLY A 168 11.61 -0.06 -15.92
N GLY A 169 10.98 0.53 -14.90
CA GLY A 169 9.54 0.80 -14.90
C GLY A 169 9.14 1.96 -15.79
N THR A 170 7.89 1.91 -16.28
CA THR A 170 7.26 2.94 -17.12
C THR A 170 5.94 3.41 -16.50
N ASP A 171 5.24 4.32 -17.18
CA ASP A 171 3.87 4.72 -16.80
C ASP A 171 2.85 3.58 -16.85
N LYS A 172 3.12 2.55 -17.66
CA LYS A 172 2.17 1.47 -17.93
C LYS A 172 2.48 0.20 -17.16
N GLU A 173 3.75 -0.06 -16.90
CA GLU A 173 4.22 -1.35 -16.39
C GLU A 173 5.34 -1.17 -15.36
N VAL A 174 5.35 -2.04 -14.35
CA VAL A 174 6.45 -2.12 -13.39
C VAL A 174 7.72 -2.62 -14.07
N GLY A 175 8.87 -2.25 -13.53
CA GLY A 175 10.16 -2.74 -14.05
C GLY A 175 10.38 -4.24 -13.79
N PRO A 176 11.31 -4.89 -14.50
CA PRO A 176 11.53 -6.33 -14.44
C PRO A 176 11.90 -6.82 -13.04
N ASN A 177 12.60 -6.02 -12.24
CA ASN A 177 12.98 -6.37 -10.87
C ASN A 177 11.76 -6.51 -9.95
N ARG A 178 10.82 -5.55 -10.02
CA ARG A 178 9.57 -5.58 -9.24
C ARG A 178 8.61 -6.63 -9.75
N GLN A 179 8.52 -6.80 -11.07
CA GLN A 179 7.74 -7.88 -11.67
C GLN A 179 8.22 -9.26 -11.19
N GLY A 180 9.53 -9.54 -11.35
CA GLY A 180 10.12 -10.81 -10.92
C GLY A 180 10.03 -11.04 -9.41
N PHE A 181 10.12 -9.98 -8.60
CA PHE A 181 9.91 -10.05 -7.15
C PHE A 181 8.52 -10.58 -6.79
N TYR A 182 7.47 -10.05 -7.42
CA TYR A 182 6.11 -10.49 -7.14
C TYR A 182 5.76 -11.83 -7.80
N GLU A 183 6.24 -12.11 -9.00
CA GLU A 183 6.03 -13.41 -9.66
C GLU A 183 6.65 -14.56 -8.86
N GLU A 184 7.88 -14.39 -8.38
CA GLU A 184 8.54 -15.36 -7.51
C GLU A 184 7.77 -15.57 -6.21
N ALA A 185 7.42 -14.48 -5.51
CA ALA A 185 6.70 -14.56 -4.24
C ALA A 185 5.32 -15.23 -4.39
N VAL A 186 4.58 -14.90 -5.45
CA VAL A 186 3.28 -15.52 -5.76
C VAL A 186 3.44 -16.99 -6.12
N GLY A 187 4.44 -17.35 -6.91
CA GLY A 187 4.76 -18.74 -7.24
C GLY A 187 5.03 -19.57 -5.99
N ASN A 188 5.95 -19.09 -5.15
CA ASN A 188 6.34 -19.73 -3.90
C ASN A 188 5.17 -19.86 -2.92
N ALA A 189 4.35 -18.81 -2.77
CA ALA A 189 3.18 -18.84 -1.90
C ALA A 189 2.11 -19.84 -2.38
N THR A 190 1.88 -19.89 -3.71
CA THR A 190 0.93 -20.82 -4.33
C THR A 190 1.37 -22.26 -4.17
N GLU A 191 2.64 -22.56 -4.42
CA GLU A 191 3.22 -23.88 -4.22
C GLU A 191 3.15 -24.29 -2.75
N TYR A 192 3.55 -23.40 -1.84
CA TYR A 192 3.52 -23.65 -0.41
C TYR A 192 2.13 -24.06 0.09
N ILE A 193 1.09 -23.29 -0.26
CA ILE A 193 -0.28 -23.60 0.15
C ILE A 193 -0.80 -24.87 -0.51
N SER A 194 -0.48 -25.09 -1.79
CA SER A 194 -0.88 -26.31 -2.49
C SER A 194 -0.29 -27.56 -1.83
N ASN A 195 1.00 -27.52 -1.48
CA ASN A 195 1.69 -28.63 -0.83
C ASN A 195 1.15 -28.87 0.59
N ARG A 196 0.92 -27.80 1.37
CA ARG A 196 0.30 -27.90 2.71
C ARG A 196 -1.12 -28.47 2.66
N CYS A 197 -1.92 -28.05 1.68
CA CYS A 197 -3.28 -28.53 1.49
C CYS A 197 -3.31 -30.02 1.09
N ARG A 198 -2.43 -30.44 0.17
CA ARG A 198 -2.30 -31.86 -0.22
C ARG A 198 -1.82 -32.74 0.93
N GLY A 199 -0.90 -32.23 1.74
CA GLY A 199 -0.38 -32.93 2.93
C GLY A 199 -1.30 -32.81 4.15
N SER A 200 -2.44 -32.13 4.04
CA SER A 200 -3.35 -31.93 5.15
C SER A 200 -4.05 -33.21 5.55
N THR A 201 -4.30 -33.38 6.84
CA THR A 201 -5.15 -34.48 7.35
C THR A 201 -6.62 -34.30 6.95
N ASN A 202 -7.04 -33.08 6.58
CA ASN A 202 -8.38 -32.78 6.08
C ASN A 202 -8.32 -31.74 4.94
N PRO A 203 -8.04 -32.15 3.69
CA PRO A 203 -7.90 -31.22 2.57
C PRO A 203 -9.14 -30.36 2.28
N LYS A 204 -10.35 -30.87 2.58
CA LYS A 204 -11.60 -30.10 2.40
C LYS A 204 -11.79 -29.03 3.46
N GLY A 205 -11.29 -29.27 4.68
CA GLY A 205 -11.34 -28.34 5.81
C GLY A 205 -10.04 -27.57 6.04
N PHE A 206 -9.08 -27.62 5.11
CA PHE A 206 -7.79 -27.00 5.29
C PHE A 206 -7.90 -25.46 5.38
N PRO A 207 -7.11 -24.81 6.27
CA PRO A 207 -6.29 -25.41 7.31
C PRO A 207 -7.09 -25.76 8.57
N THR A 208 -6.70 -26.83 9.25
CA THR A 208 -6.99 -27.03 10.67
C THR A 208 -6.26 -25.97 11.51
N GLU A 209 -6.65 -25.79 12.77
CA GLU A 209 -6.02 -24.82 13.68
C GLU A 209 -4.51 -25.08 13.83
N LYS A 210 -4.11 -26.34 14.02
CA LYS A 210 -2.70 -26.75 14.13
C LYS A 210 -1.91 -26.46 12.86
N GLU A 211 -2.50 -26.70 11.68
CA GLU A 211 -1.86 -26.38 10.40
C GLU A 211 -1.71 -24.87 10.20
N PHE A 212 -2.73 -24.10 10.58
CA PHE A 212 -2.67 -22.64 10.53
C PHE A 212 -1.59 -22.10 11.47
N ASP A 213 -1.48 -22.60 12.69
CA ASP A 213 -0.44 -22.22 13.63
C ASP A 213 0.97 -22.54 13.12
N ALA A 214 1.14 -23.68 12.42
CA ALA A 214 2.39 -24.01 11.77
C ALA A 214 2.73 -23.00 10.65
N ILE A 215 1.76 -22.65 9.80
CA ILE A 215 1.94 -21.63 8.75
C ILE A 215 2.32 -20.27 9.36
N VAL A 216 1.68 -19.89 10.48
CA VAL A 216 2.01 -18.65 11.20
C VAL A 216 3.41 -18.71 11.82
N ALA A 217 3.85 -19.88 12.30
CA ALA A 217 5.21 -20.06 12.82
C ALA A 217 6.26 -19.88 11.71
N ASP A 218 6.00 -20.43 10.51
CA ASP A 218 6.86 -20.27 9.34
C ASP A 218 6.90 -18.80 8.87
N LEU A 219 5.74 -18.14 8.78
CA LEU A 219 5.67 -16.69 8.53
C LEU A 219 6.52 -15.88 9.52
N LYS A 220 6.39 -16.17 10.82
CA LYS A 220 7.19 -15.49 11.86
C LYS A 220 8.69 -15.72 11.67
N LYS A 221 9.10 -16.92 11.24
CA LYS A 221 10.49 -17.27 10.98
C LYS A 221 11.02 -16.48 9.77
N SER A 222 10.33 -16.52 8.63
CA SER A 222 10.70 -15.77 7.43
C SER A 222 10.77 -14.26 7.69
N ALA A 223 9.77 -13.70 8.39
CA ALA A 223 9.77 -12.28 8.75
C ALA A 223 10.96 -11.88 9.65
N LYS A 224 11.35 -12.72 10.62
CA LYS A 224 12.55 -12.49 11.44
C LYS A 224 13.84 -12.55 10.63
N ASN A 225 13.92 -13.51 9.71
CA ASN A 225 15.08 -13.67 8.83
C ASN A 225 15.24 -12.46 7.90
N MET A 226 14.16 -11.95 7.31
CA MET A 226 14.18 -10.70 6.55
C MET A 226 14.62 -9.53 7.43
N LEU A 227 14.07 -9.39 8.63
CA LEU A 227 14.43 -8.30 9.54
C LEU A 227 15.92 -8.28 9.93
N SER A 228 16.58 -9.44 9.98
CA SER A 228 18.01 -9.51 10.26
C SER A 228 18.90 -8.90 9.17
N CYS A 229 18.44 -8.84 7.92
CA CYS A 229 19.21 -8.24 6.82
C CYS A 229 18.78 -6.80 6.50
N VAL A 230 17.51 -6.42 6.73
CA VAL A 230 17.02 -5.06 6.44
C VAL A 230 17.23 -4.06 7.59
N ALA A 231 17.40 -4.55 8.82
CA ALA A 231 17.60 -3.69 9.99
C ALA A 231 18.44 -4.38 11.09
N PRO A 232 19.70 -4.74 10.82
CA PRO A 232 20.55 -5.47 11.77
C PRO A 232 20.78 -4.67 13.07
N LYS A 233 20.94 -3.35 12.97
CA LYS A 233 21.16 -2.42 14.11
C LYS A 233 19.89 -1.69 14.51
N ARG A 234 18.77 -2.42 14.64
CA ARG A 234 17.45 -1.83 14.85
C ARG A 234 17.41 -0.84 16.02
N SER A 235 16.73 0.30 15.81
CA SER A 235 16.25 1.10 16.93
C SER A 235 15.12 0.36 17.64
N LYS A 236 15.03 0.58 18.94
CA LYS A 236 13.93 0.11 19.76
C LYS A 236 12.63 0.87 19.41
N THR A 237 12.70 2.12 18.99
CA THR A 237 11.54 3.01 18.91
C THR A 237 10.98 3.20 17.50
N THR A 238 11.63 2.64 16.48
CA THR A 238 11.25 2.83 15.08
C THR A 238 10.79 1.54 14.42
N ASN A 239 10.03 1.69 13.34
CA ASN A 239 9.75 0.59 12.43
C ASN A 239 11.02 0.24 11.63
N ALA A 240 11.20 -1.04 11.35
CA ALA A 240 12.33 -1.57 10.58
C ALA A 240 11.98 -1.78 9.11
N CYS A 241 10.71 -2.03 8.82
CA CYS A 241 10.23 -2.26 7.46
C CYS A 241 8.77 -1.81 7.33
N TYR A 242 8.44 -1.22 6.19
CA TYR A 242 7.08 -0.90 5.80
C TYR A 242 6.63 -1.82 4.66
N PHE A 243 5.38 -2.26 4.71
CA PHE A 243 4.67 -2.81 3.57
C PHE A 243 3.54 -1.85 3.26
N TYR A 244 3.39 -1.39 2.03
CA TYR A 244 2.20 -0.65 1.66
C TYR A 244 1.42 -1.33 0.55
N PHE A 245 0.10 -1.26 0.64
CA PHE A 245 -0.85 -1.69 -0.37
C PHE A 245 -1.55 -0.46 -0.92
N ASP A 246 -1.20 -0.08 -2.13
CA ASP A 246 -1.87 0.97 -2.90
C ASP A 246 -3.12 0.42 -3.59
N GLU A 247 -4.14 1.25 -3.65
CA GLU A 247 -5.51 0.87 -4.01
C GLU A 247 -6.05 -0.33 -3.21
N ALA A 248 -5.74 -0.35 -1.90
CA ALA A 248 -6.13 -1.37 -0.94
C ALA A 248 -7.66 -1.60 -0.85
N HIS A 249 -8.46 -0.66 -1.34
CA HIS A 249 -9.91 -0.78 -1.36
C HIS A 249 -10.40 -2.03 -2.12
N ALA A 250 -9.60 -2.57 -3.05
CA ALA A 250 -9.88 -3.84 -3.72
C ALA A 250 -10.02 -5.01 -2.73
N LEU A 251 -9.30 -5.00 -1.60
CA LEU A 251 -9.39 -6.04 -0.55
C LEU A 251 -10.62 -5.89 0.35
N THR A 252 -11.26 -4.73 0.34
CA THR A 252 -12.39 -4.42 1.24
C THR A 252 -13.74 -4.83 0.68
N LYS A 253 -13.78 -5.36 -0.55
CA LYS A 253 -15.02 -5.85 -1.17
C LYS A 253 -15.66 -6.90 -0.26
N PRO A 254 -16.97 -6.77 0.05
CA PRO A 254 -17.67 -7.75 0.86
C PRO A 254 -17.71 -9.11 0.12
N PRO A 255 -17.72 -10.24 0.85
CA PRO A 255 -17.99 -11.54 0.25
C PRO A 255 -19.32 -11.53 -0.51
N THR A 256 -19.40 -12.30 -1.58
CA THR A 256 -20.66 -12.54 -2.30
C THR A 256 -21.62 -13.36 -1.43
N THR A 257 -22.91 -13.33 -1.73
CA THR A 257 -23.94 -14.09 -0.99
C THR A 257 -23.73 -15.61 -1.03
N GLU A 258 -23.00 -16.10 -2.02
CA GLU A 258 -22.66 -17.52 -2.20
C GLU A 258 -21.28 -17.87 -1.62
N SER A 259 -20.58 -16.90 -1.03
CA SER A 259 -19.24 -17.11 -0.52
C SER A 259 -19.23 -17.93 0.76
N LEU A 260 -18.27 -18.84 0.90
CA LEU A 260 -17.97 -19.53 2.17
C LEU A 260 -17.22 -18.63 3.18
N ARG A 261 -16.93 -17.39 2.80
CA ARG A 261 -16.26 -16.40 3.64
C ARG A 261 -17.28 -15.54 4.35
N SER A 262 -17.02 -15.27 5.63
CA SER A 262 -17.80 -14.30 6.41
C SER A 262 -17.17 -12.90 6.39
N ARG A 263 -15.93 -12.76 5.89
CA ARG A 263 -15.13 -11.53 6.00
C ARG A 263 -14.51 -11.12 4.67
N SER A 264 -14.29 -9.82 4.51
CA SER A 264 -13.51 -9.29 3.39
C SER A 264 -12.04 -9.73 3.47
N SER A 265 -11.37 -9.73 2.32
CA SER A 265 -9.96 -10.12 2.21
C SER A 265 -9.06 -9.26 3.12
N TYR A 266 -9.36 -7.96 3.21
CA TYR A 266 -8.70 -7.01 4.10
C TYR A 266 -8.71 -7.46 5.56
N ARG A 267 -9.84 -8.01 6.03
CA ARG A 267 -9.99 -8.45 7.43
C ARG A 267 -9.30 -9.78 7.69
N ASN A 268 -9.32 -10.69 6.72
CA ASN A 268 -8.56 -11.93 6.78
C ASN A 268 -7.05 -11.64 6.81
N LEU A 269 -6.56 -10.73 5.97
CA LEU A 269 -5.18 -10.23 6.03
C LEU A 269 -4.89 -9.58 7.38
N GLY A 270 -5.75 -8.68 7.87
CA GLY A 270 -5.56 -8.00 9.16
C GLY A 270 -5.42 -8.96 10.35
N LYS A 271 -6.10 -10.12 10.32
CA LYS A 271 -5.96 -11.19 11.33
C LYS A 271 -4.64 -11.94 11.21
N VAL A 272 -4.08 -12.10 10.01
CA VAL A 272 -2.73 -12.63 9.82
C VAL A 272 -1.69 -11.62 10.35
N LEU A 273 -1.86 -10.34 10.03
CA LEU A 273 -0.95 -9.27 10.47
C LEU A 273 -0.93 -9.12 12.01
N SER A 274 -2.05 -9.39 12.70
CA SER A 274 -2.07 -9.37 14.17
C SER A 274 -1.15 -10.46 14.77
N LYS A 275 -0.95 -11.59 14.09
CA LYS A 275 -0.05 -12.67 14.53
C LYS A 275 1.43 -12.29 14.49
N ILE A 276 1.80 -11.27 13.71
CA ILE A 276 3.17 -10.76 13.61
C ILE A 276 3.33 -9.35 14.20
N ASN A 277 2.34 -8.84 14.95
CA ASN A 277 2.32 -7.47 15.46
C ASN A 277 3.47 -7.12 16.43
N ALA A 278 4.19 -8.12 16.94
CA ALA A 278 5.37 -7.93 17.80
C ALA A 278 6.62 -7.55 17.00
N LEU A 279 6.65 -7.88 15.71
CA LEU A 279 7.74 -7.56 14.80
C LEU A 279 7.67 -6.08 14.38
N PRO A 280 8.81 -5.37 14.21
CA PRO A 280 8.88 -3.98 13.78
C PRO A 280 8.55 -3.79 12.29
N ILE A 281 7.49 -4.45 11.81
CA ILE A 281 6.95 -4.32 10.46
C ILE A 281 5.65 -3.52 10.57
N PHE A 282 5.51 -2.50 9.74
CA PHE A 282 4.34 -1.63 9.71
C PHE A 282 3.64 -1.73 8.35
N PHE A 283 2.32 -1.88 8.36
CA PHE A 283 1.51 -2.06 7.17
C PHE A 283 0.70 -0.79 6.87
N VAL A 284 0.71 -0.34 5.62
CA VAL A 284 0.02 0.87 5.19
C VAL A 284 -0.96 0.52 4.09
N PHE A 285 -2.23 0.89 4.24
CA PHE A 285 -3.28 0.63 3.26
C PHE A 285 -3.75 1.94 2.66
N LEU A 286 -3.36 2.23 1.41
CA LEU A 286 -3.79 3.44 0.71
C LEU A 286 -5.08 3.16 -0.04
N SER A 287 -6.06 4.02 0.12
CA SER A 287 -7.37 3.87 -0.52
C SER A 287 -7.86 5.19 -1.07
N THR A 288 -8.39 5.13 -2.28
CA THR A 288 -9.18 6.18 -2.93
C THR A 288 -10.65 6.15 -2.54
N ASN A 289 -11.11 5.05 -1.95
CA ASN A 289 -12.46 4.93 -1.41
C ASN A 289 -12.54 5.66 -0.07
N SER A 290 -13.42 6.67 0.00
CA SER A 290 -13.71 7.47 1.20
C SER A 290 -14.62 6.75 2.20
N ASN A 291 -15.09 5.54 1.89
CA ASN A 291 -15.93 4.76 2.79
C ASN A 291 -15.13 4.19 3.96
N LEU A 292 -15.00 5.00 5.01
CA LEU A 292 -14.36 4.68 6.29
C LEU A 292 -14.88 3.36 6.88
N GLN A 293 -16.16 3.04 6.71
CA GLN A 293 -16.78 1.84 7.30
C GLN A 293 -16.16 0.55 6.75
N ARG A 294 -15.64 0.56 5.51
CA ARG A 294 -15.03 -0.63 4.90
C ARG A 294 -13.65 -0.98 5.46
N PHE A 295 -12.96 0.02 6.01
CA PHE A 295 -11.69 -0.15 6.72
C PHE A 295 -11.87 -0.21 8.24
N ALA A 296 -13.01 0.24 8.76
CA ALA A 296 -13.38 0.08 10.15
C ALA A 296 -13.71 -1.39 10.46
N PRO A 297 -13.29 -1.93 11.61
CA PRO A 297 -13.77 -3.22 12.05
C PRO A 297 -15.26 -3.15 12.40
N VAL A 298 -16.03 -4.12 11.94
CA VAL A 298 -17.46 -4.24 12.25
C VAL A 298 -17.69 -4.76 13.68
N THR A 299 -18.56 -4.09 14.42
CA THR A 299 -18.90 -4.37 15.83
C THR A 299 -19.39 -5.78 16.11
N HIS A 300 -20.04 -6.47 15.16
CA HIS A 300 -20.56 -7.83 15.40
C HIS A 300 -19.46 -8.92 15.46
N ASP A 301 -18.30 -8.69 14.85
CA ASP A 301 -17.14 -9.59 14.97
C ASP A 301 -16.30 -9.32 16.24
N TYR A 302 -16.67 -8.26 16.98
CA TYR A 302 -16.08 -7.88 18.25
C TYR A 302 -17.20 -7.82 19.29
N THR A 303 -17.66 -9.00 19.74
CA THR A 303 -18.55 -9.09 20.89
C THR A 303 -17.91 -8.35 22.06
N SER A 304 -18.65 -7.39 22.64
CA SER A 304 -18.26 -6.42 23.67
C SER A 304 -17.76 -7.02 25.00
N LEU A 305 -17.50 -8.33 25.05
CA LEU A 305 -17.32 -9.13 26.25
C LEU A 305 -16.04 -9.99 26.25
N ARG A 306 -15.12 -9.82 25.30
CA ARG A 306 -13.80 -10.47 25.38
C ARG A 306 -12.70 -9.42 25.32
N GLY A 307 -11.92 -9.35 26.40
CA GLY A 307 -10.58 -8.76 26.38
C GLY A 307 -9.73 -9.52 25.37
N THR A 308 -9.81 -9.13 24.11
CA THR A 308 -8.95 -9.62 23.04
C THR A 308 -7.57 -9.00 23.20
N GLU A 309 -6.54 -9.81 22.98
CA GLU A 309 -5.20 -9.29 22.80
C GLU A 309 -5.17 -8.25 21.66
N GLY A 310 -5.13 -6.97 22.03
CA GLY A 310 -5.03 -5.89 21.07
C GLY A 310 -6.39 -5.33 20.65
N SER A 311 -6.92 -4.36 21.41
CA SER A 311 -8.18 -3.68 21.12
C SER A 311 -8.00 -2.36 20.39
N PHE A 312 -6.80 -1.78 20.42
CA PHE A 312 -6.54 -0.47 19.84
C PHE A 312 -6.27 -0.58 18.35
N LEU A 313 -7.05 0.16 17.56
CA LEU A 313 -6.87 0.31 16.13
C LEU A 313 -6.33 1.71 15.88
N ILE A 314 -5.32 1.80 15.02
CA ILE A 314 -4.74 3.08 14.67
C ILE A 314 -5.77 3.84 13.82
N PRO A 315 -6.14 5.09 14.21
CA PRO A 315 -7.08 5.87 13.43
C PRO A 315 -6.54 6.11 12.01
N PRO A 316 -7.42 6.12 10.99
CA PRO A 316 -6.99 6.32 9.62
C PRO A 316 -6.42 7.73 9.43
N PHE A 317 -5.45 7.84 8.53
CA PHE A 317 -4.94 9.11 8.04
C PHE A 317 -5.87 9.62 6.94
N VAL A 318 -6.68 10.63 7.24
CA VAL A 318 -7.77 11.09 6.36
C VAL A 318 -7.48 12.38 5.62
N GLU A 319 -6.44 13.12 6.01
CA GLU A 319 -6.14 14.43 5.44
C GLU A 319 -4.62 14.64 5.25
N LEU A 320 -4.15 14.47 4.02
CA LEU A 320 -2.89 15.06 3.56
C LEU A 320 -3.12 16.56 3.30
N PRO A 321 -2.14 17.44 3.61
CA PRO A 321 -2.28 18.88 3.41
C PRO A 321 -2.61 19.25 1.96
N PHE A 322 -3.56 20.16 1.76
CA PHE A 322 -3.95 20.68 0.45
C PHE A 322 -3.58 22.17 0.33
N ASP A 323 -3.23 22.63 -0.87
CA ASP A 323 -2.92 24.04 -1.22
C ASP A 323 -1.76 24.73 -0.47
N ILE A 324 -0.97 24.01 0.31
CA ILE A 324 0.05 24.64 1.18
C ILE A 324 1.22 25.31 0.44
N PHE A 325 1.48 24.97 -0.83
CA PHE A 325 2.55 25.57 -1.63
C PHE A 325 2.05 26.54 -2.70
N LEU A 326 0.73 26.75 -2.78
CA LEU A 326 0.09 27.61 -3.76
C LEU A 326 0.66 29.06 -3.73
N PRO A 327 0.93 29.67 -2.55
CA PRO A 327 1.52 31.00 -2.50
C PRO A 327 2.88 31.10 -3.18
N ASP A 328 3.73 30.08 -3.03
CA ASP A 328 5.07 30.08 -3.61
C ASP A 328 5.05 29.80 -5.11
N VAL A 329 4.15 28.91 -5.56
CA VAL A 329 3.89 28.73 -7.00
C VAL A 329 3.38 30.03 -7.63
N TYR A 330 2.49 30.77 -6.97
CA TYR A 330 2.04 32.07 -7.49
C TYR A 330 3.15 33.11 -7.57
N LYS A 331 4.05 33.15 -6.58
CA LYS A 331 5.23 34.03 -6.65
C LYS A 331 6.12 33.66 -7.84
N ALA A 332 6.36 32.37 -8.05
CA ALA A 332 7.17 31.89 -9.17
C ALA A 332 6.54 32.26 -10.53
N LEU A 333 5.24 31.99 -10.72
CA LEU A 333 4.54 32.36 -11.95
C LEU A 333 4.63 33.87 -12.25
N LYS A 334 4.46 34.70 -11.22
CA LYS A 334 4.60 36.17 -11.34
C LYS A 334 6.02 36.58 -11.69
N HIS A 335 7.03 35.97 -11.05
CA HIS A 335 8.44 36.27 -11.26
C HIS A 335 8.89 35.93 -12.69
N PHE A 336 8.45 34.79 -13.23
CA PHE A 336 8.80 34.35 -14.58
C PHE A 336 7.89 34.91 -15.69
N GLY A 337 7.00 35.87 -15.36
CA GLY A 337 6.08 36.46 -16.34
C GLY A 337 5.10 35.47 -16.98
N LYS A 338 4.90 34.28 -16.37
CA LYS A 338 3.96 33.28 -16.88
C LYS A 338 2.53 33.76 -16.64
N THR A 339 1.69 33.66 -17.67
CA THR A 339 0.29 34.09 -17.62
C THR A 339 -0.54 33.21 -16.67
N ARG A 340 -1.51 33.80 -15.98
CA ARG A 340 -2.49 33.04 -15.19
C ARG A 340 -3.57 32.51 -16.13
N SER A 341 -3.32 31.34 -16.71
CA SER A 341 -4.23 30.66 -17.62
C SER A 341 -4.65 29.30 -17.08
N LEU A 342 -5.80 28.78 -17.53
CA LEU A 342 -6.20 27.40 -17.25
C LEU A 342 -5.15 26.39 -17.72
N ALA A 343 -4.52 26.67 -18.87
CA ALA A 343 -3.41 25.85 -19.38
C ALA A 343 -2.26 25.76 -18.37
N ASN A 344 -1.83 26.89 -17.79
CA ASN A 344 -0.78 26.90 -16.77
C ASN A 344 -1.22 26.26 -15.45
N ALA A 345 -2.48 26.43 -15.05
CA ALA A 345 -3.04 25.78 -13.86
C ALA A 345 -3.06 24.25 -13.96
N CYS A 346 -3.20 23.71 -15.18
CA CYS A 346 -3.19 22.27 -15.46
C CYS A 346 -1.77 21.68 -15.61
N THR A 347 -0.72 22.49 -15.54
CA THR A 347 0.66 21.97 -15.58
C THR A 347 0.96 21.16 -14.34
N THR A 348 1.78 20.12 -14.47
CA THR A 348 2.24 19.29 -13.35
C THR A 348 2.89 20.14 -12.25
N GLU A 349 3.68 21.14 -12.62
CA GLU A 349 4.33 22.09 -11.71
C GLU A 349 3.28 22.82 -10.83
N VAL A 350 2.22 23.36 -11.42
CA VAL A 350 1.20 24.11 -10.66
C VAL A 350 0.28 23.17 -9.88
N MET A 351 -0.15 22.05 -10.47
CA MET A 351 -0.98 21.07 -9.77
C MET A 351 -0.28 20.46 -8.55
N SER A 352 1.05 20.36 -8.58
CA SER A 352 1.84 19.95 -7.41
C SER A 352 1.85 20.96 -6.28
N GLY A 353 1.83 22.25 -6.65
CA GLY A 353 1.75 23.37 -5.71
C GLY A 353 0.48 23.39 -4.88
N MET A 354 -0.60 22.76 -5.38
CA MET A 354 -1.90 22.63 -4.70
C MET A 354 -1.88 21.61 -3.55
N GLY A 355 -0.72 21.34 -2.94
CA GLY A 355 -0.59 20.35 -1.86
C GLY A 355 -0.76 18.91 -2.34
N ARG A 356 -0.60 18.64 -3.64
CA ARG A 356 -0.34 17.28 -4.10
C ARG A 356 1.16 17.10 -3.92
N PRO A 357 1.65 16.47 -2.84
CA PRO A 357 3.09 16.26 -2.72
C PRO A 357 3.53 15.52 -3.98
N LEU A 358 4.33 16.21 -4.79
CA LEU A 358 4.79 15.70 -6.05
C LEU A 358 5.87 14.69 -5.84
#